data_AF-A0A7U9RVM2-F1
#
_entry.id   AF-A0A7U9RVM2-F1
#
_cell.length_a   1.000
_cell.length_b   1.000
_cell.length_c   1.000
_cell.angle_alpha   90.00
_cell.angle_beta   90.00
_cell.angle_gamma   90.00
#
_symmetry.space_group_name_H-M   'P 1'
#
loop_
_entity.id
_entity.type
_entity.pdbx_description
1 polymer ?
#
loop_
_entity_poly.entity_id
_entity_poly.type
_entity_poly.pdbx_seq_one_letter_code
_entity_poly.pdbx_strand_id
1 'polypeptide(L)'
;MTARSLAGFGLILASDGINPLTGERLLHSKVVQTVKAIMLTCGMYDGSGRFAVEVGVPSKSGVGGGILSVVDKRMGIGIFGPALDAKGNSIAGQHVLRELSSRMRLHMFADNVPEY
;
A
#
# COMPACT_ATOMS: atom_id res chain seq x y z
N MET A 1 -12.86 1.29 -11.06
CA MET A 1 -11.49 0.73 -10.94
C MET A 1 -11.56 -0.70 -10.44
N THR A 2 -10.60 -1.56 -10.79
CA THR A 2 -10.52 -2.95 -10.26
C THR A 2 -9.34 -3.10 -9.30
N ALA A 3 -9.31 -4.17 -8.50
CA ALA A 3 -8.16 -4.52 -7.67
C ALA A 3 -6.87 -4.65 -8.50
N ARG A 4 -6.96 -5.21 -9.71
CA ARG A 4 -5.84 -5.28 -10.66
C ARG A 4 -5.33 -3.89 -11.05
N SER A 5 -6.22 -2.94 -11.34
CA SER A 5 -5.83 -1.57 -11.67
C SER A 5 -5.14 -0.86 -10.49
N LEU A 6 -5.63 -1.06 -9.26
CA LEU A 6 -4.99 -0.52 -8.05
C LEU A 6 -3.58 -1.09 -7.85
N ALA A 7 -3.41 -2.41 -8.06
CA ALA A 7 -2.11 -3.06 -8.00
C ALA A 7 -1.13 -2.48 -9.05
N GLY A 8 -1.61 -2.20 -10.27
CA GLY A 8 -0.80 -1.57 -11.32
C GLY A 8 -0.33 -0.16 -10.96
N PHE A 9 -1.20 0.67 -10.37
CA PHE A 9 -0.80 1.99 -9.86
C PHE A 9 0.19 1.89 -8.70
N GLY A 10 -0.05 0.97 -7.77
CA GLY A 10 0.90 0.69 -6.70
C GLY A 10 2.27 0.25 -7.24
N LEU A 11 2.29 -0.52 -8.33
CA LEU A 11 3.52 -1.00 -8.96
C LEU A 11 4.32 0.15 -9.59
N ILE A 12 3.66 1.12 -10.24
CA ILE A 12 4.34 2.33 -10.76
C ILE A 12 5.00 3.11 -9.60
N LEU A 13 4.31 3.25 -8.47
CA LEU A 13 4.86 3.92 -7.28
C LEU A 13 5.99 3.12 -6.61
N ALA A 14 5.89 1.79 -6.60
CA ALA A 14 6.96 0.91 -6.12
C ALA A 14 8.20 0.98 -7.01
N SER A 15 8.01 1.21 -8.31
CA SER A 15 9.04 1.36 -9.34
C SER A 15 9.50 2.81 -9.55
N ASP A 16 9.41 3.65 -8.52
CA ASP A 16 9.91 5.04 -8.52
C ASP A 16 9.34 5.91 -9.67
N GLY A 17 8.09 5.64 -10.04
CA GLY A 17 7.34 6.40 -11.06
C GLY A 17 7.55 5.90 -12.49
N ILE A 18 8.26 4.79 -12.67
CA ILE A 18 8.49 4.16 -13.97
C ILE A 18 7.49 3.03 -14.16
N ASN A 19 6.86 2.96 -15.33
CA ASN A 19 6.09 1.79 -15.72
C ASN A 19 7.06 0.64 -16.06
N PRO A 20 7.10 -0.45 -15.27
CA PRO A 20 8.09 -1.50 -15.48
C PRO A 20 7.85 -2.32 -16.76
N LEU A 21 6.66 -2.23 -17.37
CA LEU A 21 6.35 -2.95 -18.61
C LEU A 21 6.83 -2.20 -19.85
N THR A 22 6.86 -0.86 -19.79
CA THR A 22 7.20 -0.01 -20.95
C THR A 22 8.53 0.73 -20.79
N GLY A 23 9.06 0.83 -19.56
CA GLY A 23 10.23 1.65 -19.24
C GLY A 23 9.95 3.16 -19.18
N GLU A 24 8.71 3.58 -19.42
CA GLU A 24 8.32 4.98 -19.45
C GLU A 24 8.29 5.59 -18.04
N ARG A 25 8.90 6.78 -17.87
CA ARG A 25 8.77 7.57 -16.64
C ARG A 25 7.46 8.35 -16.66
N LEU A 26 6.52 7.93 -15.82
CA LEU A 26 5.22 8.60 -15.64
C LEU A 26 5.25 9.65 -14.54
N LEU A 27 6.10 9.46 -13.52
CA LEU A 27 6.25 10.38 -12.39
C LEU A 27 7.74 10.60 -12.06
N HIS A 28 8.06 11.81 -11.60
CA HIS A 28 9.38 12.07 -11.01
C HIS A 28 9.52 11.35 -9.67
N SER A 29 10.72 10.81 -9.40
CA SER A 29 11.04 10.08 -8.16
C SER A 29 10.72 10.88 -6.90
N LYS A 30 11.02 12.19 -6.90
CA LYS A 30 10.70 13.09 -5.79
C LYS A 30 9.20 13.18 -5.50
N VAL A 31 8.36 13.14 -6.53
CA VAL A 31 6.90 13.12 -6.36
C VAL A 31 6.46 11.78 -5.76
N VAL A 32 7.01 10.68 -6.25
CA VAL A 32 6.70 9.33 -5.76
C VAL A 32 7.11 9.17 -4.29
N GLN A 33 8.27 9.68 -3.90
CA GLN A 33 8.71 9.71 -2.51
C GLN A 33 7.70 10.45 -1.62
N THR A 34 7.28 11.66 -2.01
CA THR A 34 6.28 12.45 -1.28
C THR A 34 4.95 11.72 -1.20
N VAL A 35 4.48 11.13 -2.30
CA VAL A 35 3.22 10.36 -2.33
C VAL A 35 3.27 9.18 -1.37
N LYS A 36 4.35 8.38 -1.38
CA LYS A 36 4.51 7.24 -0.45
C LYS A 36 4.52 7.69 1.01
N ALA A 37 5.21 8.80 1.32
CA ALA A 37 5.21 9.35 2.66
C ALA A 37 3.80 9.76 3.13
N ILE A 38 3.05 10.48 2.29
CA ILE A 38 1.66 10.88 2.61
C ILE A 38 0.74 9.66 2.72
N MET A 39 0.90 8.66 1.86
CA MET A 39 0.13 7.41 1.94
C MET A 39 0.38 6.69 3.27
N LEU A 40 1.62 6.66 3.75
CA LEU A 40 1.95 6.04 5.03
C LEU A 40 1.30 6.78 6.20
N THR A 41 1.36 8.11 6.22
CA THR A 41 0.93 8.90 7.38
C THR A 41 -0.55 9.25 7.38
N CYS A 42 -1.20 9.32 6.22
CA CYS A 42 -2.55 9.85 6.06
C CYS A 42 -3.49 8.92 5.24
N GLY A 43 -3.03 7.76 4.81
CA GLY A 43 -3.73 7.01 3.80
C GLY A 43 -4.90 6.14 4.27
N MET A 44 -4.96 5.84 5.57
CA MET A 44 -5.96 4.95 6.21
C MET A 44 -6.88 5.71 7.18
N TYR A 45 -7.24 6.96 6.85
CA TYR A 45 -8.03 7.86 7.71
C TYR A 45 -7.42 7.98 9.12
N ASP A 46 -8.26 8.04 10.16
CA ASP A 46 -7.87 8.08 11.58
C ASP A 46 -7.21 6.76 12.07
N GLY A 47 -6.94 5.82 11.16
CA GLY A 47 -6.20 4.58 11.43
C GLY A 47 -4.74 4.62 10.98
N SER A 48 -4.30 5.67 10.27
CA SER A 48 -3.01 5.69 9.55
C SER A 48 -1.79 5.45 10.44
N GLY A 49 -1.71 6.11 11.60
CA GLY A 49 -0.59 5.91 12.53
C GLY A 49 -0.48 4.47 13.05
N ARG A 50 -1.61 3.88 13.46
CA ARG A 50 -1.66 2.48 13.92
C ARG A 50 -1.33 1.51 12.77
N PHE A 51 -1.86 1.77 11.58
CA PHE A 51 -1.60 0.94 10.41
C PHE A 51 -0.13 0.99 9.97
N ALA A 52 0.53 2.14 10.10
CA ALA A 52 1.96 2.28 9.85
C ALA A 52 2.82 1.44 10.82
N VAL A 53 2.40 1.29 12.08
CA VAL A 53 3.09 0.46 13.09
C VAL A 53 2.82 -1.03 12.91
N GLU A 54 1.57 -1.42 12.61
CA GLU A 54 1.20 -2.84 12.52
C GLU A 54 1.51 -3.46 11.15
N VAL A 55 1.42 -2.68 10.07
CA VAL A 55 1.54 -3.16 8.68
C VAL A 55 2.78 -2.60 8.00
N GLY A 56 3.12 -1.33 8.21
CA GLY A 56 4.34 -0.71 7.68
C GLY A 56 4.41 -0.66 6.15
N VAL A 57 3.27 -0.67 5.46
CA VAL A 57 3.18 -0.56 4.00
C VAL A 57 2.38 0.70 3.66
N PRO A 58 2.96 1.69 2.94
CA PRO A 58 2.24 2.85 2.44
C PRO A 58 0.96 2.43 1.71
N SER A 59 -0.20 2.87 2.21
CA SER A 59 -1.50 2.39 1.74
C SER A 59 -2.54 3.51 1.70
N LYS A 60 -3.40 3.54 0.67
CA LYS A 60 -4.56 4.43 0.61
C LYS A 60 -5.85 3.62 0.51
N SER A 61 -6.73 3.83 1.47
CA SER A 61 -8.10 3.29 1.48
C SER A 61 -9.10 4.25 0.84
N GLY A 62 -10.20 3.73 0.31
CA GLY A 62 -11.34 4.53 -0.14
C GLY A 62 -12.67 3.90 0.21
N VAL A 63 -13.69 4.73 0.47
CA VAL A 63 -15.05 4.30 0.84
C VAL A 63 -15.75 3.40 -0.19
N GLY A 64 -15.22 3.29 -1.41
CA GLY A 64 -15.64 2.26 -2.37
C GLY A 64 -15.16 0.85 -2.02
N GLY A 65 -14.44 0.65 -0.90
CA GLY A 65 -13.88 -0.63 -0.46
C GLY A 65 -12.52 -0.98 -1.07
N GLY A 66 -11.93 -0.07 -1.85
CA GLY A 66 -10.63 -0.26 -2.48
C GLY A 66 -9.47 0.12 -1.55
N ILE A 67 -8.39 -0.66 -1.56
CA ILE A 67 -7.11 -0.29 -0.95
C ILE A 67 -5.99 -0.44 -1.98
N LEU A 68 -5.19 0.61 -2.14
CA LEU A 68 -3.96 0.62 -2.93
C LEU A 68 -2.78 0.67 -1.96
N SER A 69 -1.85 -0.28 -2.06
CA SER A 69 -0.67 -0.35 -1.22
C SER A 69 0.61 -0.51 -2.04
N VAL A 70 1.71 0.03 -1.52
CA VAL A 70 3.00 0.14 -2.23
C VAL A 70 4.09 -0.49 -1.38
N VAL A 71 4.67 -1.59 -1.87
CA VAL A 71 5.88 -2.18 -1.28
C VAL A 71 7.07 -1.74 -2.12
N ASP A 72 7.89 -0.85 -1.55
CA ASP A 72 8.97 -0.19 -2.25
C ASP A 72 9.88 -1.20 -2.98
N LYS A 73 10.17 -0.92 -4.26
CA LYS A 73 11.04 -1.73 -5.13
C LYS A 73 10.62 -3.20 -5.31
N ARG A 74 9.41 -3.58 -4.90
CA ARG A 74 8.93 -4.97 -4.95
C ARG A 74 7.63 -5.11 -5.72
N MET A 75 6.54 -4.50 -5.23
CA MET A 75 5.21 -4.72 -5.81
C MET A 75 4.20 -3.65 -5.41
N GLY A 76 3.17 -3.51 -6.25
CA GLY A 76 1.90 -2.87 -5.87
C GLY A 76 0.87 -3.91 -5.46
N ILE A 77 0.09 -3.61 -4.44
CA ILE A 77 -1.01 -4.46 -3.97
C ILE A 77 -2.31 -3.68 -4.15
N GLY A 78 -3.27 -4.31 -4.79
CA GLY A 78 -4.62 -3.77 -4.94
C GLY A 78 -5.63 -4.71 -4.31
N ILE A 79 -6.46 -4.20 -3.41
CA ILE A 79 -7.48 -4.98 -2.71
C ILE A 79 -8.83 -4.30 -2.93
N PHE A 80 -9.88 -5.12 -2.99
CA PHE A 80 -11.25 -4.65 -3.04
C PHE A 80 -12.11 -5.49 -2.09
N GLY A 81 -12.78 -4.84 -1.15
CA GLY A 81 -13.74 -5.46 -0.24
C GLY A 81 -14.77 -4.41 0.20
N PRO A 82 -16.07 -4.58 -0.12
CA PRO A 82 -17.08 -3.53 0.07
C PRO A 82 -17.50 -3.32 1.52
N ALA A 83 -17.29 -4.30 2.40
CA ALA A 83 -17.63 -4.18 3.82
C ALA A 83 -16.64 -3.22 4.53
N LEU A 84 -17.16 -2.14 5.10
CA LEU A 84 -16.37 -1.09 5.74
C LEU A 84 -16.53 -1.10 7.26
N ASP A 85 -15.46 -0.72 7.96
CA ASP A 85 -15.53 -0.38 9.38
C ASP A 85 -16.12 1.03 9.58
N ALA A 86 -16.29 1.43 10.85
CA ALA A 86 -16.83 2.74 11.21
C ALA A 86 -15.98 3.93 10.70
N LYS A 87 -14.72 3.70 10.29
CA LYS A 87 -13.80 4.71 9.75
C LYS A 87 -13.80 4.74 8.22
N GLY A 88 -14.61 3.89 7.57
CA GLY A 88 -14.71 3.81 6.11
C GLY A 88 -13.61 2.97 5.45
N ASN A 89 -12.86 2.18 6.22
CA ASN A 89 -11.84 1.27 5.68
C ASN A 89 -12.42 -0.12 5.42
N SER A 90 -11.98 -0.78 4.35
CA SER A 90 -12.34 -2.17 4.07
C SER A 90 -11.91 -3.09 5.22
N ILE A 91 -12.86 -3.80 5.85
CA ILE A 91 -12.59 -4.68 6.99
C ILE A 91 -11.64 -5.80 6.55
N ALA A 92 -12.07 -6.62 5.59
CA ALA A 92 -11.28 -7.73 5.08
C ALA A 92 -9.96 -7.26 4.46
N GLY A 93 -9.96 -6.10 3.78
CA GLY A 93 -8.76 -5.59 3.14
C GLY A 93 -7.65 -5.21 4.12
N GLN A 94 -8.00 -4.61 5.26
CA GLN A 94 -7.04 -4.33 6.33
C GLN A 94 -6.44 -5.62 6.90
N HIS A 95 -7.25 -6.65 7.13
CA HIS A 95 -6.77 -7.94 7.63
C HIS A 95 -5.83 -8.63 6.64
N VAL A 96 -6.19 -8.65 5.35
CA VAL A 96 -5.34 -9.22 4.29
C VAL A 96 -3.98 -8.51 4.23
N LEU A 97 -3.93 -7.18 4.30
CA LEU A 97 -2.66 -6.45 4.29
C LEU A 97 -1.79 -6.75 5.50
N ARG A 98 -2.38 -6.87 6.69
CA ARG A 98 -1.66 -7.25 7.91
C ARG A 98 -1.04 -8.65 7.78
N GLU A 99 -1.81 -9.63 7.30
CA GLU A 99 -1.33 -10.99 7.07
C GLU A 99 -0.23 -11.04 6.00
N LEU A 100 -0.41 -10.34 4.88
CA LEU A 100 0.62 -10.28 3.83
C LEU A 100 1.91 -9.64 4.34
N SER A 101 1.80 -8.55 5.11
CA SER A 101 2.98 -7.87 5.66
C SER A 101 3.78 -8.77 6.58
N SER A 102 3.10 -9.47 7.50
CA SER A 102 3.73 -10.44 8.40
C SER A 102 4.36 -11.60 7.63
N ARG A 103 3.59 -12.30 6.78
CA ARG A 103 4.06 -13.54 6.12
C ARG A 103 5.13 -13.30 5.07
N MET A 104 5.11 -12.15 4.39
CA MET A 104 6.03 -11.84 3.29
C MET A 104 7.09 -10.80 3.65
N ARG A 105 7.17 -10.41 4.94
CA ARG A 105 8.08 -9.40 5.49
C ARG A 105 8.04 -8.12 4.64
N LEU A 106 6.87 -7.48 4.58
CA LEU A 106 6.64 -6.28 3.76
C LEU A 106 6.86 -4.96 4.51
N HIS A 107 6.96 -5.04 5.84
CA HIS A 107 7.01 -3.87 6.70
C HIS A 107 8.28 -3.05 6.45
N MET A 108 8.13 -1.79 6.08
CA MET A 108 9.26 -0.95 5.63
C MET A 108 10.30 -0.62 6.71
N PHE A 109 9.93 -0.72 7.99
CA PHE A 109 10.81 -0.45 9.13
C PHE A 109 11.18 -1.69 9.94
N ALA A 110 10.60 -2.85 9.63
CA ALA A 110 10.95 -4.07 10.35
C ALA A 110 12.03 -4.77 9.53
N ASP A 111 13.15 -5.11 10.16
CA ASP A 111 14.18 -5.86 9.46
C ASP A 111 13.61 -7.22 9.02
N ASN A 112 14.08 -7.73 7.87
CA ASN A 112 13.75 -9.06 7.37
C ASN A 112 14.35 -10.19 8.23
N VAL A 113 14.62 -9.94 9.51
CA VAL A 113 15.27 -10.88 10.42
C VAL A 113 14.22 -11.93 10.81
N PRO A 114 14.49 -13.23 10.56
CA PRO A 114 13.66 -14.28 11.12
C PRO A 114 13.62 -14.12 12.65
N GLU A 115 12.44 -14.16 13.25
CA GLU A 115 12.36 -14.50 14.67
C GLU A 115 13.04 -15.87 14.85
N TYR A 116 13.96 -15.95 15.84
CA TYR A 116 14.73 -17.14 16.18
C TYR A 116 13.83 -18.32 16.57
#